data_AF-A0A925XET0-F1
#
_entry.id   AF-A0A925XET0-F1
#
_cell.length_a   1.000
_cell.length_b   1.000
_cell.length_c   1.000
_cell.angle_alpha   90.00
_cell.angle_beta   90.00
_cell.angle_gamma   90.00
#
_symmetry.space_group_name_H-M   'P 1'
#
loop_
_entity.id
_entity.type
_entity.pdbx_description
1 polymer ?
#
loop_
_entity_poly.entity_id
_entity_poly.type
_entity_poly.pdbx_seq_one_letter_code
_entity_poly.pdbx_strand_id
1 'polypeptide(L)'
;MNANGKLPDGRTYHGPDEFKHLLAQDLDRFAEAFVEQLATYSLRRVMTIDDAAQIKTIVQASKRDDYKLRTVIENLALSDLFRKR
;
A
#
# COMPACT_ATOMS: atom_id res chain seq x y z
N MET A 1 19.10 14.83 -12.37
CA MET A 1 19.16 14.21 -11.04
C MET A 1 19.11 12.71 -11.23
N ASN A 2 20.08 11.96 -10.72
CA ASN A 2 20.11 10.50 -10.86
C ASN A 2 19.33 9.91 -9.68
N ALA A 3 18.20 9.26 -9.93
CA ALA A 3 17.32 8.71 -8.91
C ALA A 3 17.88 7.37 -8.36
N ASN A 4 19.02 7.42 -7.69
CA ASN A 4 19.68 6.25 -7.11
C ASN A 4 19.36 6.17 -5.61
N GLY A 5 19.15 4.97 -5.08
CA GLY A 5 18.82 4.79 -3.67
C GLY A 5 18.96 3.36 -3.18
N LYS A 6 18.66 3.17 -1.89
CA LYS A 6 18.73 1.89 -1.18
C LYS A 6 17.44 1.65 -0.42
N LEU A 7 16.84 0.48 -0.60
CA LEU A 7 15.66 0.03 0.14
C LEU A 7 16.04 -0.39 1.58
N PRO A 8 15.08 -0.41 2.52
CA PRO A 8 15.32 -0.80 3.91
C PRO A 8 15.88 -2.22 4.09
N ASP A 9 15.68 -3.10 3.12
CA ASP A 9 16.20 -4.48 3.11
C ASP A 9 17.64 -4.59 2.58
N GLY A 10 18.22 -3.50 2.07
CA GLY A 10 19.58 -3.47 1.56
C GLY A 10 19.70 -3.41 0.04
N ARG A 11 18.64 -3.70 -0.73
CA ARG A 11 18.67 -3.67 -2.20
C ARG A 11 18.87 -2.24 -2.70
N THR A 12 19.71 -2.06 -3.70
CA THR A 12 19.98 -0.77 -4.34
C THR A 12 19.29 -0.68 -5.70
N TYR A 13 18.95 0.54 -6.12
CA TYR A 13 18.42 0.82 -7.44
C TYR A 13 19.07 2.05 -8.06
N HIS A 14 19.16 2.05 -9.37
CA HIS A 14 19.74 3.10 -10.19
C HIS A 14 18.70 3.62 -11.18
N GLY A 15 17.83 4.49 -10.69
CA GLY A 15 16.77 5.11 -11.48
C GLY A 15 15.37 4.62 -11.13
N PRO A 16 14.35 5.31 -11.68
CA PRO A 16 12.95 5.06 -11.35
C PRO A 16 12.44 3.70 -11.85
N ASP A 17 12.99 3.16 -12.95
CA ASP A 17 12.49 1.90 -13.51
C ASP A 17 12.99 0.69 -12.72
N GLU A 18 14.24 0.69 -12.28
CA GLU A 18 14.74 -0.31 -11.32
C GLU A 18 13.98 -0.22 -10.00
N PHE A 19 13.68 0.99 -9.52
CA PHE A 19 12.89 1.18 -8.31
C PHE A 19 11.49 0.56 -8.43
N LYS A 20 10.77 0.83 -9.53
CA LYS A 20 9.46 0.22 -9.81
C LYS A 20 9.56 -1.31 -9.87
N HIS A 21 10.61 -1.84 -10.47
CA HIS A 21 10.81 -3.28 -10.55
C HIS A 21 10.99 -3.91 -9.16
N LEU A 22 11.76 -3.28 -8.28
CA LEU A 22 11.92 -3.74 -6.90
C LEU A 22 10.61 -3.64 -6.09
N LEU A 23 9.82 -2.59 -6.29
CA LEU A 23 8.49 -2.50 -5.68
C LEU A 23 7.55 -3.60 -6.18
N ALA A 24 7.62 -3.95 -7.46
CA ALA A 24 6.81 -5.01 -8.06
C ALA A 24 7.19 -6.41 -7.54
N GLN A 25 8.44 -6.62 -7.12
CA GLN A 25 8.87 -7.87 -6.48
C GLN A 25 8.23 -8.07 -5.09
N ASP A 26 7.88 -6.99 -4.40
CA ASP A 26 7.27 -7.01 -3.06
C ASP A 26 5.90 -6.34 -3.06
N LEU A 27 5.07 -6.72 -4.01
CA LEU A 27 3.81 -6.07 -4.33
C LEU A 27 2.83 -6.08 -3.14
N ASP A 28 2.84 -7.14 -2.31
CA ASP A 28 2.06 -7.24 -1.08
C ASP A 28 2.42 -6.12 -0.08
N ARG A 29 3.73 -5.91 0.15
CA ARG A 29 4.23 -4.88 1.08
C ARG A 29 3.98 -3.48 0.54
N PHE A 30 4.14 -3.29 -0.77
CA PHE A 30 3.82 -2.02 -1.43
C PHE A 30 2.31 -1.72 -1.32
N ALA A 31 1.45 -2.70 -1.55
CA ALA A 31 0.01 -2.55 -1.44
C ALA A 31 -0.41 -2.18 -0.01
N GLU A 32 0.19 -2.79 1.02
CA GLU A 32 -0.06 -2.45 2.42
C GLU A 32 0.29 -0.99 2.73
N ALA A 33 1.50 -0.54 2.37
CA ALA A 33 1.90 0.85 2.55
C ALA A 33 1.03 1.82 1.74
N PHE A 34 0.62 1.43 0.53
CA PHE A 34 -0.26 2.24 -0.31
C PHE A 34 -1.66 2.40 0.31
N VAL A 35 -2.25 1.31 0.81
CA VAL A 35 -3.56 1.34 1.49
C VAL A 35 -3.49 2.16 2.78
N GLU A 36 -2.42 2.01 3.57
CA GLU A 36 -2.20 2.82 4.78
C GLU A 36 -2.15 4.32 4.47
N GLN A 37 -1.38 4.71 3.44
CA GLN A 37 -1.28 6.10 3.03
C GLN A 37 -2.60 6.62 2.45
N LEU A 38 -3.29 5.82 1.65
CA LEU A 38 -4.61 6.14 1.11
C LEU A 38 -5.62 6.35 2.26
N ALA A 39 -5.66 5.43 3.22
CA ALA A 39 -6.51 5.54 4.40
C ALA A 39 -6.17 6.78 5.24
N THR A 40 -4.88 7.12 5.38
CA THR A 40 -4.45 8.34 6.08
C THR A 40 -5.04 9.60 5.43
N TYR A 41 -4.99 9.69 4.10
CA TYR A 41 -5.59 10.81 3.37
C TYR A 41 -7.12 10.80 3.42
N SER A 42 -7.75 9.64 3.20
CA SER A 42 -9.20 9.49 3.23
C SER A 42 -9.78 9.76 4.61
N LEU A 43 -9.08 9.35 5.66
CA LEU A 43 -9.54 9.44 7.05
C LEU A 43 -8.99 10.65 7.80
N ARG A 44 -8.09 11.44 7.21
CA ARG A 44 -7.47 12.63 7.82
C ARG A 44 -6.92 12.35 9.24
N ARG A 45 -6.40 11.14 9.46
CA ARG A 45 -5.77 10.71 10.71
C ARG A 45 -4.63 9.74 10.40
N VAL A 46 -3.66 9.66 11.29
CA VAL A 46 -2.60 8.66 11.21
C VAL A 46 -3.19 7.28 11.54
N MET A 47 -2.83 6.27 10.76
CA MET A 47 -3.21 4.88 11.03
C MET A 47 -2.43 4.36 12.23
N THR A 48 -3.11 3.67 13.14
CA THR A 48 -2.49 3.08 14.33
C THR A 48 -2.27 1.59 14.17
N ILE A 49 -1.60 0.96 15.14
CA ILE A 49 -1.41 -0.50 15.18
C ILE A 49 -2.76 -1.22 15.17
N ASP A 50 -3.81 -0.64 15.75
CA ASP A 50 -5.16 -1.22 15.78
C ASP A 50 -5.81 -1.25 14.38
N ASP A 51 -5.42 -0.32 13.48
CA ASP A 51 -5.91 -0.28 12.11
C ASP A 51 -5.21 -1.30 11.20
N ALA A 52 -4.01 -1.77 11.57
CA ALA A 52 -3.17 -2.63 10.74
C ALA A 52 -3.88 -3.92 10.32
N ALA A 53 -4.67 -4.53 11.22
CA ALA A 53 -5.45 -5.72 10.90
C ALA A 53 -6.51 -5.47 9.81
N GLN A 54 -7.14 -4.30 9.82
CA GLN A 54 -8.15 -3.93 8.83
C GLN A 54 -7.50 -3.57 7.49
N ILE A 55 -6.39 -2.83 7.52
CA ILE A 55 -5.58 -2.53 6.33
C ILE A 55 -5.15 -3.83 5.65
N LYS A 56 -4.60 -4.79 6.42
CA LYS A 56 -4.22 -6.09 5.89
C LYS A 56 -5.39 -6.84 5.27
N THR A 57 -6.58 -6.76 5.86
CA THR A 57 -7.80 -7.37 5.30
C THR A 57 -8.16 -6.77 3.94
N ILE A 58 -8.09 -5.43 3.80
CA ILE A 58 -8.34 -4.71 2.54
C ILE A 58 -7.33 -5.14 1.46
N VAL A 59 -6.05 -5.24 1.83
CA VAL A 59 -4.98 -5.67 0.92
C VAL A 59 -5.22 -7.11 0.44
N GLN A 60 -5.53 -8.03 1.36
CA GLN A 60 -5.81 -9.43 1.01
C GLN A 60 -7.05 -9.59 0.13
N ALA A 61 -8.09 -8.79 0.35
CA ALA A 61 -9.27 -8.76 -0.53
C ALA A 61 -8.90 -8.29 -1.94
N SER A 62 -7.99 -7.32 -2.04
CA SER A 62 -7.54 -6.74 -3.32
C SER A 62 -6.59 -7.64 -4.10
N LYS A 63 -5.87 -8.55 -3.42
CA LYS A 63 -4.97 -9.54 -4.03
C LYS A 63 -5.69 -10.45 -5.05
N ARG A 64 -6.98 -10.71 -4.84
CA ARG A 64 -7.80 -11.54 -5.74
C ARG A 64 -7.96 -10.95 -7.14
N ASP A 65 -7.79 -9.64 -7.27
CA ASP A 65 -7.90 -8.91 -8.53
C ASP A 65 -6.56 -8.22 -8.87
N ASP A 66 -5.45 -8.86 -8.50
CA ASP A 66 -4.08 -8.43 -8.80
C ASP A 66 -3.80 -6.98 -8.38
N TYR A 67 -4.34 -6.59 -7.22
CA TYR A 67 -4.15 -5.25 -6.65
C TYR A 67 -4.58 -4.09 -7.57
N LYS A 68 -5.53 -4.34 -8.49
CA LYS A 68 -6.09 -3.27 -9.32
C LYS A 68 -6.54 -2.10 -8.45
N LEU A 69 -6.09 -0.90 -8.81
CA LEU A 69 -6.33 0.32 -8.05
C LEU A 69 -7.81 0.55 -7.75
N ARG A 70 -8.68 0.31 -8.72
CA ARG A 70 -10.14 0.39 -8.55
C ARG A 70 -10.63 -0.50 -7.41
N THR A 71 -10.22 -1.76 -7.41
CA THR A 71 -10.61 -2.76 -6.41
C THR A 71 -10.07 -2.42 -5.03
N VAL A 72 -8.85 -1.87 -4.94
CA VAL A 72 -8.28 -1.36 -3.69
C VAL A 72 -9.13 -0.22 -3.11
N ILE A 73 -9.51 0.75 -3.95
CA ILE A 73 -10.33 1.89 -3.52
C ILE A 73 -11.73 1.44 -3.09
N GLU A 74 -12.36 0.56 -3.87
CA GLU A 74 -13.68 -0.01 -3.54
C GLU A 74 -13.64 -0.78 -2.21
N ASN A 75 -12.64 -1.64 -2.02
CA ASN A 75 -12.46 -2.39 -0.77
C ASN A 75 -12.22 -1.47 0.44
N LEU A 76 -11.43 -0.41 0.29
CA LEU A 76 -11.24 0.58 1.34
C LEU A 76 -12.55 1.30 1.67
N ALA A 77 -13.27 1.80 0.67
CA ALA A 77 -14.52 2.54 0.88
C ALA A 77 -15.62 1.69 1.54
N LEU A 78 -15.67 0.39 1.22
CA LEU A 78 -16.64 -0.56 1.80
C LEU A 78 -16.21 -1.12 3.16
N SER A 79 -14.95 -0.95 3.55
CA SER A 79 -14.41 -1.50 4.80
C SER A 79 -14.99 -0.83 6.05
N ASP A 80 -14.96 -1.59 7.14
CA ASP A 80 -15.24 -1.06 8.48
C ASP A 80 -14.32 0.09 8.87
N LEU A 81 -13.07 0.08 8.38
CA LEU A 81 -12.08 1.14 8.64
C LEU A 81 -12.57 2.51 8.16
N PHE A 82 -13.28 2.51 7.03
CA PHE A 82 -13.89 3.72 6.48
C PHE A 82 -15.26 4.02 7.08
N ARG A 83 -16.07 2.98 7.35
CA ARG A 83 -17.47 3.10 7.78
C ARG A 83 -17.67 3.35 9.27
N LYS A 84 -16.79 2.86 10.15
CA LYS A 84 -16.90 3.01 11.63
C LYS A 84 -16.29 4.32 12.15
N ARG A 85 -16.30 5.38 11.33
CA ARG A 85 -15.92 6.72 11.75
C ARG A 85 -16.84 7.27 12.84
#